data_AF-A0A920J5X7-F1
#
_entry.id   AF-A0A920J5X7-F1
#
_cell.length_a   1.000
_cell.length_b   1.000
_cell.length_c   1.000
_cell.angle_alpha   90.00
_cell.angle_beta   90.00
_cell.angle_gamma   90.00
#
_symmetry.space_group_name_H-M   'P 1'
#
loop_
_entity.id
_entity.type
_entity.pdbx_description
1 polymer ?
#
loop_
_entity_poly.entity_id
_entity_poly.type
_entity_poly.pdbx_seq_one_letter_code
_entity_poly.pdbx_strand_id
1 'polypeptide(L)'
;MINKFVNELDIALKTLSYKKSGTDRDYPADRESNDVNLSESERKLSEALMRVNLAGEVAAQALYRGQAMVCKDPEIKEHLIHAGDEETDHLIWCKKRLDELDGKPSVLNPIWYAGSFAIGAIFGSLGEKTSLGFVEETEKTGGETPPKTFR
;
A
#
# COMPACT_ATOMS: atom_id res chain seq x y z
N MET A 1 3.29 20.29 16.47
CA MET A 1 2.96 20.17 15.02
C MET A 1 4.17 19.78 14.18
N ILE A 2 5.30 20.50 14.28
CA ILE A 2 6.53 20.21 13.50
C ILE A 2 6.99 18.75 13.61
N ASN A 3 7.06 18.18 14.82
CA ASN A 3 7.48 16.79 15.01
C ASN A 3 6.56 15.77 14.30
N LYS A 4 5.24 16.04 14.23
CA LYS A 4 4.30 15.17 13.52
C LYS A 4 4.54 15.21 12.01
N PHE A 5 4.81 16.40 11.48
CA PHE A 5 5.09 16.59 10.06
C PHE A 5 6.41 15.92 9.64
N VAL A 6 7.47 16.07 10.43
CA VAL A 6 8.76 15.40 10.19
C VAL A 6 8.60 13.88 10.22
N ASN A 7 7.80 13.35 11.16
CA ASN A 7 7.51 11.92 11.23
C ASN A 7 6.78 11.41 9.98
N GLU A 8 5.76 12.12 9.48
CA GLU A 8 5.05 11.68 8.27
C GLU A 8 5.94 11.77 7.01
N LEU A 9 6.88 12.73 6.95
CA LEU A 9 7.86 12.78 5.87
C LEU A 9 8.83 11.60 5.91
N ASP A 10 9.31 11.20 7.10
CA ASP A 10 10.17 10.02 7.25
C ASP A 10 9.43 8.74 6.82
N ILE A 11 8.16 8.60 7.21
CA ILE A 11 7.33 7.47 6.79
C ILE A 11 7.12 7.46 5.29
N ALA A 12 6.78 8.62 4.69
CA ALA A 12 6.64 8.74 3.24
C ALA A 12 7.92 8.34 2.50
N LEU A 13 9.09 8.79 2.98
CA LEU A 13 10.38 8.43 2.40
C LEU A 13 10.65 6.93 2.52
N LYS A 14 10.35 6.31 3.66
CA LYS A 14 10.51 4.86 3.87
C LYS A 14 9.59 4.05 2.96
N THR A 15 8.33 4.46 2.80
CA THR A 15 7.36 3.82 1.89
C THR A 15 7.81 3.96 0.43
N LEU A 16 8.15 5.17 -0.02
CA LEU A 16 8.56 5.44 -1.40
C LEU A 16 9.93 4.84 -1.78
N SER A 17 10.80 4.64 -0.80
CA SER A 17 12.08 3.94 -0.99
C SER A 17 11.98 2.42 -0.81
N TYR A 18 10.81 1.90 -0.45
CA TYR A 18 10.56 0.48 -0.17
C TYR A 18 11.47 -0.07 0.95
N LYS A 19 11.82 0.78 1.92
CA LYS A 19 12.67 0.46 3.08
C LYS A 19 11.91 0.38 4.39
N LYS A 20 10.59 0.56 4.36
CA LYS A 20 9.75 0.36 5.53
C LYS A 20 9.77 -1.13 5.90
N SER A 21 10.05 -1.45 7.16
CA SER A 21 10.00 -2.83 7.65
C SER A 21 8.56 -3.32 7.70
N GLY A 22 8.30 -4.49 7.13
CA GLY A 22 7.03 -5.19 7.25
C GLY A 22 6.92 -5.94 8.58
N THR A 23 6.00 -6.90 8.64
CA THR A 23 5.76 -7.78 9.79
C THR A 23 6.53 -9.10 9.71
N ASP A 24 7.50 -9.18 8.78
CA ASP A 24 8.33 -10.36 8.49
C ASP A 24 7.51 -11.61 8.06
N ARG A 25 6.28 -11.42 7.57
CA ARG A 25 5.50 -12.50 6.95
C ARG A 25 6.19 -13.06 5.72
N ASP A 26 6.11 -14.38 5.56
CA ASP A 26 6.66 -15.09 4.40
C ASP A 26 6.12 -14.53 3.08
N TYR A 27 6.97 -14.52 2.06
CA TYR A 27 6.55 -14.19 0.71
C TYR A 27 5.62 -15.29 0.16
N PRO A 28 4.35 -14.98 -0.21
CA PRO A 28 3.37 -16.01 -0.57
C PRO A 28 3.80 -16.91 -1.73
N ALA A 29 4.57 -16.38 -2.68
CA ALA A 29 5.04 -17.17 -3.83
C ALA A 29 6.06 -18.25 -3.44
N ASP A 30 6.73 -18.15 -2.28
CA ASP A 30 7.65 -19.19 -1.80
C ASP A 30 6.91 -20.47 -1.39
N ARG A 31 5.58 -20.39 -1.15
CA ARG A 31 4.74 -21.53 -0.74
C ARG A 31 4.23 -22.37 -1.92
N GLU A 32 4.22 -21.82 -3.13
CA GLU A 32 3.79 -22.52 -4.34
C GLU A 32 4.96 -22.58 -5.33
N SER A 33 5.58 -23.76 -5.48
CA SER A 33 6.61 -24.00 -6.50
C SER A 33 5.96 -24.11 -7.89
N ASN A 34 5.49 -23.00 -8.44
CA ASN A 34 5.01 -22.97 -9.81
C ASN A 34 6.14 -22.43 -10.69
N ASP A 35 6.96 -23.35 -11.21
CA ASP A 35 7.93 -23.10 -12.30
C ASP A 35 7.16 -22.74 -13.60
N VAL A 36 6.50 -21.57 -13.60
CA VAL A 36 5.78 -21.06 -14.76
C VAL A 36 6.78 -20.28 -15.60
N ASN A 37 7.19 -20.88 -16.70
CA ASN A 37 8.05 -20.20 -17.67
C ASN A 37 7.18 -19.27 -18.53
N LEU A 38 7.10 -18.00 -18.15
CA LEU A 38 6.31 -16.99 -18.85
C LEU A 38 6.93 -16.68 -20.22
N SER A 39 6.09 -16.57 -21.26
CA SER A 39 6.51 -15.95 -22.52
C SER A 39 6.89 -14.47 -22.29
N GLU A 40 7.64 -13.88 -23.23
CA GLU A 40 8.00 -12.46 -23.15
C GLU A 40 6.77 -11.54 -23.06
N SER A 41 5.70 -11.86 -23.78
CA SER A 41 4.45 -11.10 -23.75
C SER A 41 3.75 -11.19 -22.40
N GLU A 42 3.72 -12.39 -21.80
CA GLU A 42 3.12 -12.60 -20.48
C GLU A 42 3.95 -11.90 -19.40
N ARG A 43 5.28 -12.00 -19.46
CA ARG A 43 6.17 -11.29 -18.52
C ARG A 43 5.93 -9.77 -18.56
N LYS A 44 5.86 -9.17 -19.75
CA LYS A 44 5.59 -7.72 -19.91
C LYS A 44 4.21 -7.32 -19.39
N LEU A 45 3.20 -8.16 -19.59
CA LEU A 45 1.86 -7.93 -19.05
C LEU A 45 1.85 -8.02 -17.53
N SER A 46 2.45 -9.07 -16.96
CA SER A 46 2.57 -9.25 -15.51
C SER A 46 3.36 -8.11 -14.86
N GLU A 47 4.43 -7.63 -15.50
CA GLU A 47 5.19 -6.46 -15.06
C GLU A 47 4.31 -5.19 -15.01
N ALA A 48 3.50 -4.97 -16.05
CA ALA A 48 2.60 -3.82 -16.10
C ALA A 48 1.52 -3.88 -15.02
N LEU A 49 0.92 -5.05 -14.79
CA LEU A 49 -0.06 -5.27 -13.72
C LEU A 49 0.59 -5.10 -12.34
N MET A 50 1.80 -5.60 -12.15
CA MET A 50 2.50 -5.50 -10.87
C MET A 50 2.88 -4.04 -10.54
N ARG A 51 3.17 -3.19 -11.52
CA ARG A 51 3.30 -1.74 -11.30
C ARG A 51 2.02 -1.10 -10.78
N VAL A 52 0.85 -1.53 -11.29
CA VAL A 52 -0.45 -1.03 -10.82
C VAL A 52 -0.69 -1.46 -9.38
N ASN A 53 -0.44 -2.74 -9.07
CA ASN A 53 -0.54 -3.26 -7.70
C ASN A 53 0.35 -2.46 -6.75
N LEU A 54 1.63 -2.30 -7.09
CA LEU A 54 2.59 -1.56 -6.28
C LEU A 54 2.16 -0.09 -6.05
N ALA A 55 1.62 0.57 -7.08
CA ALA A 55 1.10 1.93 -6.93
C ALA A 55 -0.14 1.99 -6.02
N GLY A 56 -0.99 0.95 -6.08
CA GLY A 56 -2.13 0.76 -5.18
C GLY A 56 -1.69 0.66 -3.72
N GLU A 57 -0.69 -0.17 -3.41
CA GLU A 57 -0.18 -0.32 -2.04
C GLU A 57 0.43 1.01 -1.51
N VAL A 58 1.16 1.76 -2.36
CA VAL A 58 1.67 3.10 -2.01
C VAL A 58 0.51 4.07 -1.71
N ALA A 59 -0.53 4.06 -2.54
CA ALA A 59 -1.69 4.93 -2.39
C ALA A 59 -2.51 4.60 -1.12
N ALA A 60 -2.75 3.31 -0.85
CA ALA A 60 -3.48 2.85 0.33
C ALA A 60 -2.78 3.29 1.62
N GLN A 61 -1.48 3.04 1.74
CA GLN A 61 -0.71 3.49 2.90
C GLN A 61 -0.81 5.00 3.08
N ALA A 62 -0.59 5.77 2.01
CA ALA A 62 -0.65 7.23 2.09
C ALA A 62 -2.03 7.74 2.53
N LEU A 63 -3.10 7.13 2.04
CA LEU A 63 -4.46 7.47 2.40
C LEU A 63 -4.73 7.24 3.90
N TYR A 64 -4.41 6.06 4.42
CA TYR A 64 -4.57 5.74 5.85
C TYR A 64 -3.77 6.70 6.73
N ARG A 65 -2.51 7.01 6.35
CA ARG A 65 -1.68 8.01 7.05
C ARG A 65 -2.32 9.41 7.03
N GLY A 66 -2.89 9.80 5.90
CA GLY A 66 -3.60 11.07 5.74
C GLY A 66 -4.79 11.19 6.68
N GLN A 67 -5.64 10.16 6.73
CA GLN A 67 -6.79 10.10 7.64
C GLN A 67 -6.32 10.12 9.11
N ALA A 68 -5.30 9.32 9.46
CA ALA A 68 -4.76 9.24 10.81
C ALA A 68 -4.12 10.56 11.29
N MET A 69 -3.59 11.38 10.37
CA MET A 69 -2.99 12.68 10.72
C MET A 69 -4.02 13.66 11.30
N VAL A 70 -5.25 13.62 10.81
CA VAL A 70 -6.33 14.56 11.15
C VAL A 70 -7.40 13.97 12.08
N CYS A 71 -7.40 12.65 12.27
CA CYS A 71 -8.33 11.95 13.15
C CYS A 71 -8.17 12.42 14.61
N LYS A 72 -9.31 12.67 15.27
CA LYS A 72 -9.37 13.12 16.67
C LYS A 72 -9.59 11.96 17.65
N ASP A 73 -10.26 10.90 17.21
CA ASP A 73 -10.48 9.71 18.00
C ASP A 73 -9.19 8.87 18.05
N PRO A 74 -8.65 8.58 19.24
CA PRO A 74 -7.40 7.84 19.38
C PRO A 74 -7.49 6.38 18.93
N GLU A 75 -8.64 5.72 19.11
CA GLU A 75 -8.86 4.32 18.76
C GLU A 75 -8.94 4.15 17.24
N ILE A 76 -9.74 5.00 16.58
CA ILE A 76 -9.84 5.02 15.11
C ILE A 76 -8.48 5.37 14.48
N LYS A 77 -7.76 6.32 15.08
CA LYS A 77 -6.43 6.68 14.61
C LYS A 77 -5.44 5.51 14.70
N GLU A 78 -5.43 4.79 15.82
CA GLU A 78 -4.57 3.63 16.00
C GLU A 78 -4.90 2.54 14.97
N HIS A 79 -6.19 2.28 14.75
CA HIS A 79 -6.66 1.35 13.73
C HIS A 79 -6.20 1.74 12.32
N LEU A 80 -6.33 3.01 11.92
CA LEU A 80 -5.85 3.50 10.61
C LEU A 80 -4.32 3.34 10.45
N ILE A 81 -3.56 3.60 11.53
CA ILE A 81 -2.11 3.40 11.50
C ILE A 81 -1.79 1.92 11.31
N HIS A 82 -2.46 1.05 12.06
CA HIS A 82 -2.27 -0.39 11.98
C HIS A 82 -2.60 -0.94 10.59
N ALA A 83 -3.76 -0.57 10.02
CA ALA A 83 -4.13 -0.96 8.66
C ALA A 83 -3.08 -0.53 7.62
N GLY A 84 -2.58 0.71 7.72
CA GLY A 84 -1.48 1.19 6.87
C GLY A 84 -0.15 0.46 7.10
N ASP A 85 0.07 -0.13 8.27
CA ASP A 85 1.27 -0.94 8.55
C ASP A 85 1.13 -2.36 7.99
N GLU A 86 -0.05 -2.98 8.04
CA GLU A 86 -0.32 -4.29 7.41
C GLU A 86 -0.10 -4.27 5.88
N GLU A 87 -0.43 -3.17 5.21
CA GLU A 87 -0.17 -2.98 3.78
C GLU A 87 1.33 -2.87 3.43
N THR A 88 2.21 -2.78 4.43
CA THR A 88 3.67 -2.74 4.20
C THR A 88 4.19 -4.06 3.66
N ASP A 89 3.65 -5.19 4.10
CA ASP A 89 4.07 -6.49 3.57
C ASP A 89 3.67 -6.63 2.11
N HIS A 90 2.45 -6.20 1.76
CA HIS A 90 1.96 -6.22 0.39
C HIS A 90 2.82 -5.35 -0.53
N LEU A 91 3.23 -4.16 -0.06
CA LEU A 91 4.17 -3.30 -0.77
C LEU A 91 5.51 -4.00 -1.03
N ILE A 92 6.09 -4.64 -0.01
CA ILE A 92 7.36 -5.38 -0.11
C ILE A 92 7.22 -6.54 -1.10
N TRP A 93 6.14 -7.31 -1.01
CA TRP A 93 5.89 -8.45 -1.89
C TRP A 93 5.66 -8.03 -3.34
N CYS A 94 4.89 -6.97 -3.57
CA CYS A 94 4.69 -6.41 -4.91
C CYS A 94 6.02 -5.92 -5.49
N LYS A 95 6.87 -5.28 -4.66
CA LYS A 95 8.20 -4.83 -5.08
C LYS A 95 9.11 -6.01 -5.42
N LYS A 96 9.16 -7.04 -4.57
CA LYS A 96 9.92 -8.28 -4.81
C LYS A 96 9.48 -8.95 -6.11
N ARG A 97 8.17 -9.11 -6.31
CA ARG A 97 7.63 -9.71 -7.54
C ARG A 97 7.96 -8.89 -8.79
N LEU A 98 7.91 -7.56 -8.68
CA LEU A 98 8.27 -6.68 -9.79
C LEU A 98 9.74 -6.84 -10.17
N ASP A 99 10.63 -7.00 -9.18
CA ASP A 99 12.06 -7.25 -9.41
C ASP A 99 12.30 -8.62 -10.07
N GLU A 100 11.57 -9.66 -9.65
CA GLU A 100 11.61 -10.99 -10.27
C GLU A 100 11.16 -10.99 -11.75
N LEU A 101 10.37 -9.99 -12.15
CA LEU A 101 9.92 -9.78 -13.53
C LEU A 101 10.86 -8.86 -14.34
N ASP A 102 12.02 -8.48 -13.78
CA ASP A 102 12.95 -7.48 -14.31
C ASP A 102 12.32 -6.07 -14.48
N GLY A 103 11.25 -5.80 -13.74
CA GLY A 103 10.49 -4.57 -13.79
C GLY A 103 11.06 -3.45 -12.91
N LYS A 104 10.57 -2.23 -13.14
CA LYS A 104 10.88 -1.06 -12.30
C LYS A 104 9.62 -0.41 -11.75
N PRO A 105 9.64 0.09 -10.50
CA PRO A 105 8.53 0.86 -9.95
C PRO A 105 8.22 2.11 -10.78
N SER A 106 6.97 2.58 -10.70
CA SER A 106 6.57 3.81 -11.36
C SER A 106 7.25 5.03 -10.74
N VAL A 107 7.79 5.91 -11.59
CA VAL A 107 8.33 7.21 -11.18
C VAL A 107 7.25 8.16 -10.64
N LEU A 108 5.98 7.85 -10.88
CA LEU A 108 4.83 8.64 -10.41
C LEU A 108 4.38 8.28 -8.99
N ASN A 109 4.99 7.27 -8.35
CA ASN A 109 4.65 6.87 -6.98
C ASN A 109 4.67 8.02 -5.95
N PRO A 110 5.60 9.00 -6.01
CA PRO A 110 5.54 10.17 -5.14
C PRO A 110 4.28 11.02 -5.33
N ILE A 111 3.77 11.14 -6.56
CA ILE A 111 2.53 11.86 -6.87
C ILE A 111 1.33 11.08 -6.32
N TRP A 112 1.31 9.76 -6.51
CA TRP A 112 0.26 8.90 -5.96
C TRP A 112 0.21 8.95 -4.45
N TYR A 113 1.37 8.90 -3.79
CA TYR A 113 1.46 9.05 -2.34
C TYR A 113 0.93 10.43 -1.89
N ALA A 114 1.44 11.52 -2.45
CA ALA A 114 1.03 12.86 -2.04
C ALA A 114 -0.47 13.11 -2.27
N GLY A 115 -1.00 12.67 -3.41
CA GLY A 115 -2.41 12.80 -3.76
C GLY A 115 -3.29 12.01 -2.79
N SER A 116 -2.98 10.74 -2.56
CA SER A 116 -3.75 9.89 -1.64
C SER A 116 -3.67 10.37 -0.21
N PHE A 117 -2.51 10.84 0.26
CA PHE A 117 -2.39 11.44 1.59
C PHE A 117 -3.28 12.67 1.75
N ALA A 118 -3.29 13.58 0.75
CA ALA A 118 -4.13 14.76 0.78
C ALA A 118 -5.62 14.39 0.79
N ILE A 119 -6.03 13.43 -0.03
CA ILE A 119 -7.40 12.89 -0.06
C ILE A 119 -7.76 12.32 1.31
N GLY A 120 -6.90 11.48 1.89
CA GLY A 120 -7.13 10.89 3.21
C GLY A 120 -7.27 11.94 4.31
N ALA A 121 -6.42 12.96 4.31
CA ALA A 121 -6.52 14.07 5.25
C ALA A 121 -7.81 14.89 5.06
N ILE A 122 -8.27 15.11 3.83
CA ILE A 122 -9.55 15.77 3.57
C ILE A 122 -10.70 14.94 4.15
N PHE A 123 -10.82 13.66 3.79
CA PHE A 123 -11.91 12.81 4.24
C PHE A 123 -11.89 12.53 5.75
N GLY A 124 -10.71 12.35 6.33
CA GLY A 124 -10.54 12.19 7.78
C GLY A 124 -10.96 13.46 8.55
N SER A 125 -10.82 14.64 7.95
CA SER A 125 -11.23 15.91 8.58
C SER A 125 -12.74 16.17 8.52
N LEU A 126 -13.45 15.54 7.58
CA LEU A 126 -14.90 15.69 7.38
C LEU A 126 -15.75 14.79 8.32
N GLY A 127 -15.13 13.84 9.04
CA GLY A 127 -15.77 13.08 10.14
C GLY A 127 -15.73 11.56 9.98
N GLU A 128 -15.88 10.86 11.12
CA GLU A 128 -15.69 9.40 11.31
C GLU A 128 -16.54 8.51 10.38
N LYS A 129 -17.79 8.90 10.10
CA LYS A 129 -18.72 8.10 9.27
C LYS A 129 -18.30 8.00 7.81
N THR A 130 -17.70 9.05 7.26
CA THR A 130 -17.14 9.09 5.90
C THR A 130 -15.81 8.37 5.79
N SER A 131 -15.02 8.36 6.88
CA SER A 131 -13.76 7.61 6.94
C SER A 131 -14.02 6.11 6.96
N LEU A 132 -14.93 5.64 7.82
CA LEU A 132 -15.31 4.24 7.92
C LEU A 132 -16.00 3.72 6.66
N GLY A 133 -16.87 4.51 6.03
CA GLY A 133 -17.51 4.09 4.76
C GLY A 133 -16.53 3.95 3.59
N PHE A 134 -15.41 4.68 3.59
CA PHE A 134 -14.35 4.49 2.59
C PHE A 134 -13.48 3.28 2.93
N VAL A 135 -13.10 3.12 4.22
CA VAL A 135 -12.33 1.96 4.69
C VAL A 135 -13.10 0.66 4.45
N GLU A 136 -14.39 0.63 4.80
CA GLU A 136 -15.28 -0.52 4.58
C GLU A 136 -15.47 -0.83 3.08
N GLU A 137 -15.40 0.16 2.19
CA GLU A 137 -15.51 -0.06 0.74
C GLU A 137 -14.18 -0.51 0.11
N THR A 138 -13.04 -0.02 0.63
CA THR A 138 -11.72 -0.58 0.29
C THR A 138 -11.53 -1.98 0.83
N GLU A 139 -12.09 -2.28 2.00
CA GLU A 139 -12.13 -3.61 2.61
C GLU A 139 -13.18 -4.51 1.97
N LYS A 140 -14.28 -3.99 1.41
CA LYS A 140 -15.22 -4.80 0.58
C LYS A 140 -14.63 -5.14 -0.78
N THR A 141 -13.82 -4.24 -1.34
CA THR A 141 -13.00 -4.56 -2.52
C THR A 141 -11.82 -5.48 -2.16
N GLY A 142 -11.34 -5.42 -0.91
CA GLY A 142 -10.38 -6.34 -0.29
C GLY A 142 -11.02 -7.52 0.47
N GLY A 143 -12.33 -7.71 0.31
CA GLY A 143 -13.14 -8.54 1.19
C GLY A 143 -12.76 -9.99 1.03
N GLU A 144 -12.32 -10.61 2.13
CA GLU A 144 -11.95 -12.02 2.18
C GLU A 144 -11.06 -12.45 1.01
N THR A 145 -9.92 -11.79 0.79
CA THR A 145 -9.09 -12.14 -0.36
C THR A 145 -8.48 -13.55 -0.19
N PRO A 146 -8.87 -14.58 -0.99
CA PRO A 146 -7.97 -15.69 -1.26
C PRO A 146 -6.63 -15.10 -1.72
N PRO A 147 -5.49 -15.79 -1.50
CA PRO A 147 -4.16 -15.23 -1.77
C PRO A 147 -4.21 -14.48 -3.09
N LYS A 148 -3.94 -13.16 -3.07
CA LYS A 148 -3.84 -12.32 -4.29
C LYS A 148 -3.07 -13.18 -5.26
N THR A 149 -3.73 -13.70 -6.30
CA THR A 149 -3.20 -14.84 -7.05
C THR A 149 -1.99 -14.35 -7.81
N PHE A 150 -0.81 -14.56 -7.20
CA PHE A 150 0.48 -14.35 -7.80
C PHE A 150 0.72 -15.53 -8.75
N ARG A 151 -0.02 -15.57 -9.85
CA ARG A 151 0.34 -16.36 -11.03
C ARG A 151 1.00 -15.44 -12.04
#